data_AF-A0A524N6G7-F1
#
_entry.id   AF-A0A524N6G7-F1
#
_cell.length_a   1.000
_cell.length_b   1.000
_cell.length_c   1.000
_cell.angle_alpha   90.00
_cell.angle_beta   90.00
_cell.angle_gamma   90.00
#
_symmetry.space_group_name_H-M   'P 1'
#
loop_
_entity.id
_entity.type
_entity.pdbx_description
1 polymer ?
#
loop_
_entity_poly.entity_id
_entity_poly.type
_entity_poly.pdbx_seq_one_letter_code
_entity_poly.pdbx_strand_id
1 'polypeptide(L)'
;MSERVFHVLMVEDNPNHYKILQRFIKKSGKPIEVDLVPSAHEFFNVFFAKSYDLIMLDYNLAQFTGLSILKKLNELDVITPIVMVTQQKDPEIAINAMKMGAVDFIIKSKENFEHLPDKIIAYVTEYENELANNDLFKLRRQNLLRNGEVRELIRYLITNKQFELNPKSSTYHYYAPGHVELEMEKETLDKILQVLTVNRMMVKKPIGVKVTCPRCDGDDVVTAPVCPKCGGKVFVKNTSGGDAPLRCLSGCGAAFDEVKIAYRCNSCFKEFPQEDSRYKHVYVYQVNTQMLEELKQVLVSSDEVQLWEEKNKQYAENIEQTKKMHEEIRTQLRALVEQQIKKS
;
A
#
# COMPACT_ATOMS: atom_id res chain seq x y z
N MET A 1 -18.94 6.71 -18.20
CA MET A 1 -17.51 6.40 -17.97
C MET A 1 -17.01 7.43 -16.97
N SER A 2 -16.52 7.01 -15.80
CA SER A 2 -15.92 7.95 -14.85
C SER A 2 -14.65 8.54 -15.45
N GLU A 3 -14.54 9.86 -15.47
CA GLU A 3 -13.36 10.58 -15.94
C GLU A 3 -12.14 10.22 -15.07
N ARG A 4 -10.98 9.91 -15.67
CA ARG A 4 -9.75 9.57 -14.94
C ARG A 4 -9.33 10.79 -14.11
N VAL A 5 -9.17 10.61 -12.80
CA VAL A 5 -8.57 11.63 -11.93
C VAL A 5 -7.05 11.44 -11.92
N PHE A 6 -6.30 12.51 -12.18
CA PHE A 6 -4.84 12.54 -12.11
C PHE A 6 -4.42 12.93 -10.69
N HIS A 7 -3.70 12.04 -10.01
CA HIS A 7 -3.20 12.28 -8.66
C HIS A 7 -1.77 12.81 -8.70
N VAL A 8 -1.55 14.00 -8.16
CA VAL A 8 -0.26 14.69 -8.15
C VAL A 8 0.24 14.84 -6.71
N LEU A 9 1.50 14.52 -6.47
CA LEU A 9 2.17 14.77 -5.20
C LEU A 9 3.00 16.05 -5.31
N MET A 10 2.68 17.07 -4.52
CA MET A 10 3.44 18.32 -4.46
C MET A 10 4.24 18.40 -3.17
N VAL A 11 5.56 18.62 -3.28
CA VAL A 11 6.43 18.91 -2.13
C VAL A 11 6.74 20.39 -2.10
N GLU A 12 6.24 21.09 -1.08
CA GLU A 12 6.24 22.56 -1.00
C GLU A 12 6.06 22.99 0.46
N ASP A 13 6.97 23.81 0.98
CA ASP A 13 6.93 24.31 2.35
C ASP A 13 6.00 25.54 2.50
N ASN A 14 5.69 26.24 1.42
CA ASN A 14 4.82 27.41 1.44
C ASN A 14 3.36 27.07 1.07
N PRO A 15 2.42 27.06 2.03
CA PRO A 15 1.03 26.72 1.77
C PRO A 15 0.32 27.71 0.82
N ASN A 16 0.85 28.91 0.62
CA ASN A 16 0.27 29.85 -0.35
C ASN A 16 0.53 29.44 -1.79
N HIS A 17 1.68 28.85 -2.11
CA HIS A 17 1.95 28.33 -3.46
C HIS A 17 0.97 27.22 -3.82
N TYR A 18 0.74 26.30 -2.88
CA TYR A 18 -0.26 25.25 -3.02
C TYR A 18 -1.68 25.82 -3.24
N LYS A 19 -2.10 26.81 -2.44
CA LYS A 19 -3.41 27.47 -2.60
C LYS A 19 -3.57 28.13 -3.97
N ILE A 20 -2.51 28.73 -4.50
CA ILE A 20 -2.54 29.36 -5.83
C ILE A 20 -2.71 28.27 -6.89
N LEU A 21 -1.92 27.20 -6.83
CA LEU A 21 -2.05 26.06 -7.74
C LEU A 21 -3.46 25.47 -7.72
N GLN A 22 -4.01 25.22 -6.52
CA GLN A 22 -5.37 24.70 -6.37
C GLN A 22 -6.42 25.60 -7.03
N ARG A 23 -6.26 26.93 -6.99
CA ARG A 23 -7.18 27.86 -7.67
C ARG A 23 -7.11 27.70 -9.20
N PHE A 24 -5.92 27.55 -9.76
CA PHE A 24 -5.76 27.34 -11.20
C PHE A 24 -6.30 25.98 -11.66
N ILE A 25 -6.07 24.91 -10.88
CA ILE A 25 -6.66 23.59 -11.15
C ILE A 25 -8.19 23.64 -11.08
N LYS A 26 -8.77 24.31 -10.08
CA LYS A 26 -10.22 24.47 -10.00
C LYS A 26 -10.78 25.29 -11.18
N LYS A 27 -10.08 26.35 -11.59
CA LYS A 27 -10.48 27.21 -12.71
C LYS A 27 -10.42 26.46 -14.05
N SER A 28 -9.47 25.54 -14.23
CA SER A 28 -9.33 24.77 -15.48
C SER A 28 -10.38 23.68 -15.65
N GLY A 29 -11.04 23.26 -14.56
CA GLY A 29 -12.05 22.19 -14.58
C GLY A 29 -11.48 20.81 -14.87
N LYS A 30 -10.15 20.64 -14.82
CA LYS A 30 -9.49 19.36 -15.06
C LYS A 30 -9.63 18.43 -13.85
N PRO A 31 -9.73 17.11 -14.04
CA PRO A 31 -9.84 16.14 -12.96
C PRO A 31 -8.46 15.88 -12.32
N ILE A 32 -7.90 16.87 -11.63
CA ILE A 32 -6.58 16.79 -10.99
C ILE A 32 -6.75 16.95 -9.48
N GLU A 33 -6.22 16.00 -8.72
CA GLU A 33 -6.12 16.07 -7.26
C GLU A 33 -4.65 16.21 -6.85
N VAL A 34 -4.37 17.15 -5.94
CA VAL A 34 -3.01 17.43 -5.49
C VAL A 34 -2.90 17.21 -3.98
N ASP A 35 -2.07 16.26 -3.58
CA ASP A 35 -1.67 16.05 -2.20
C ASP A 35 -0.42 16.89 -1.90
N LEU A 36 -0.44 17.65 -0.81
CA LEU A 36 0.66 18.53 -0.38
C LEU A 36 1.50 17.85 0.71
N VAL A 37 2.82 17.91 0.56
CA VAL A 37 3.78 17.51 1.59
C VAL A 37 4.69 18.70 1.91
N PRO A 38 4.76 19.16 3.16
CA PRO A 38 5.54 20.34 3.53
C PRO A 38 7.04 20.08 3.68
N SER A 39 7.49 18.81 3.65
CA SER A 39 8.89 18.48 3.91
C SER A 39 9.40 17.25 3.16
N ALA A 40 10.70 17.20 2.94
CA ALA A 40 11.40 16.02 2.41
C ALA A 40 11.30 14.80 3.33
N HIS A 41 11.14 15.01 4.64
CA HIS A 41 11.07 13.92 5.62
C HIS A 41 9.75 13.14 5.52
N GLU A 42 8.65 13.84 5.29
CA GLU A 42 7.32 13.24 5.12
C GLU A 42 7.09 12.71 3.70
N PHE A 43 7.88 13.19 2.73
CA PHE A 43 7.70 12.86 1.31
C PHE A 43 7.65 11.36 1.06
N PHE A 44 8.65 10.58 1.49
CA PHE A 44 8.68 9.15 1.21
C PHE A 44 7.53 8.40 1.87
N ASN A 45 7.11 8.82 3.08
CA ASN A 45 5.97 8.22 3.76
C ASN A 45 4.68 8.39 2.95
N VAL A 46 4.45 9.58 2.39
CA VAL A 46 3.27 9.89 1.58
C VAL A 46 3.38 9.27 0.18
N PHE A 47 4.55 9.35 -0.44
CA PHE A 47 4.84 8.79 -1.75
C PHE A 47 4.61 7.27 -1.81
N PHE A 48 4.98 6.53 -0.77
CA PHE A 48 4.73 5.09 -0.70
C PHE A 48 3.30 4.73 -0.25
N ALA A 49 2.58 5.66 0.39
CA ALA A 49 1.24 5.42 0.87
C ALA A 49 0.20 5.36 -0.24
N LYS A 50 0.37 6.13 -1.32
CA LYS A 50 -0.58 6.27 -2.45
C LYS A 50 0.18 6.24 -3.78
N SER A 51 -0.48 5.82 -4.86
CA SER A 51 0.07 5.95 -6.21
C SER A 51 -0.17 7.35 -6.76
N TYR A 52 0.86 7.96 -7.34
CA TYR A 52 0.79 9.27 -7.97
C TYR A 52 1.13 9.16 -9.46
N ASP A 53 0.43 9.92 -10.28
CA ASP A 53 0.68 10.02 -11.71
C ASP A 53 1.84 10.97 -12.01
N LEU A 54 2.08 11.98 -11.14
CA LEU A 54 3.14 12.97 -11.27
C LEU A 54 3.62 13.47 -9.91
N ILE A 55 4.92 13.77 -9.81
CA ILE A 55 5.54 14.39 -8.62
C ILE A 55 6.01 15.80 -8.98
N MET A 56 5.58 16.81 -8.23
CA MET A 56 6.09 18.17 -8.30
C MET A 56 6.98 18.46 -7.10
N LEU A 57 8.22 18.84 -7.34
CA LEU A 57 9.18 19.15 -6.28
C LEU A 57 9.52 20.64 -6.30
N ASP A 58 9.31 21.32 -5.17
CA ASP A 58 9.96 22.61 -4.99
C ASP A 58 11.48 22.43 -4.89
N TYR A 59 12.22 23.32 -5.52
CA TYR A 59 13.66 23.38 -5.37
C TYR A 59 14.07 23.79 -3.95
N ASN A 60 13.40 24.78 -3.35
CA ASN A 60 13.72 25.29 -2.01
C ASN A 60 12.73 24.73 -0.99
N LEU A 61 13.17 23.78 -0.14
CA LEU A 61 12.34 23.13 0.88
C LEU A 61 12.95 23.35 2.26
N ALA A 62 12.97 24.60 2.72
CA ALA A 62 13.62 25.06 3.95
C ALA A 62 15.04 24.47 4.19
N GLN A 63 15.13 23.31 4.83
CA GLN A 63 16.37 22.61 5.19
C GLN A 63 16.91 21.68 4.09
N PHE A 64 16.15 21.45 3.02
CA PHE A 64 16.50 20.52 1.94
C PHE A 64 16.34 21.18 0.58
N THR A 65 17.02 20.62 -0.42
CA THR A 65 16.78 20.96 -1.82
C THR A 65 15.93 19.88 -2.48
N GLY A 66 15.01 20.28 -3.36
CA GLY A 66 14.22 19.32 -4.16
C GLY A 66 15.11 18.38 -4.99
N LEU A 67 16.31 18.82 -5.37
CA LEU A 67 17.31 17.98 -6.04
C LEU A 67 17.75 16.77 -5.21
N SER A 68 17.77 16.88 -3.88
CA SER A 68 18.10 15.74 -3.01
C SER A 68 17.03 14.64 -3.07
N ILE A 69 15.76 15.03 -3.16
CA ILE A 69 14.63 14.12 -3.34
C ILE A 69 14.70 13.50 -4.75
N LEU A 70 14.88 14.33 -5.79
CA LEU A 70 15.01 13.88 -7.17
C LEU A 70 16.14 12.84 -7.33
N LYS A 71 17.31 13.10 -6.73
CA LYS A 71 18.44 12.16 -6.74
C LYS A 71 18.03 10.79 -6.20
N LYS A 72 17.37 10.79 -5.04
CA LYS A 72 16.96 9.55 -4.36
C LYS A 72 15.85 8.82 -5.10
N LEU A 73 14.93 9.54 -5.75
CA LEU A 73 13.93 8.94 -6.64
C LEU A 73 14.58 8.29 -7.87
N ASN A 74 15.61 8.93 -8.45
CA ASN A 74 16.37 8.38 -9.56
C ASN A 74 17.20 7.14 -9.14
N GLU A 75 17.82 7.15 -7.95
CA GLU A 75 18.51 5.99 -7.36
C GLU A 75 17.57 4.80 -7.09
N LEU A 76 16.28 5.07 -6.88
CA LEU A 76 15.23 4.06 -6.70
C LEU A 76 14.59 3.63 -8.04
N ASP A 77 15.13 4.09 -9.17
CA ASP A 77 14.59 3.87 -10.52
C ASP A 77 13.09 4.22 -10.66
N VAL A 78 12.59 5.20 -9.88
CA VAL A 78 11.18 5.59 -9.91
C VAL A 78 10.77 6.05 -11.31
N ILE A 79 9.73 5.41 -11.87
CA ILE A 79 9.18 5.75 -13.20
C ILE A 79 7.94 6.65 -13.13
N THR A 80 7.76 7.39 -12.05
CA THR A 80 6.76 8.45 -12.00
C THR A 80 7.41 9.73 -12.56
N PRO A 81 6.77 10.47 -13.49
CA PRO A 81 7.33 11.72 -14.01
C PRO A 81 7.51 12.73 -12.88
N ILE A 82 8.69 13.37 -12.83
CA ILE A 82 9.05 14.35 -11.81
C ILE A 82 9.26 15.71 -12.48
N VAL A 83 8.56 16.72 -12.00
CA VAL A 83 8.69 18.11 -12.48
C VAL A 83 9.21 18.97 -11.34
N MET A 84 10.26 19.75 -11.62
CA MET A 84 10.75 20.74 -10.68
C MET A 84 9.93 22.02 -10.81
N VAL A 85 9.50 22.60 -9.70
CA VAL A 85 8.69 23.83 -9.69
C VAL A 85 9.32 24.84 -8.74
N THR A 86 9.83 25.98 -9.21
CA THR A 86 10.62 26.88 -8.35
C THR A 86 10.44 28.35 -8.71
N GLN A 87 10.70 29.25 -7.75
CA GLN A 87 10.85 30.68 -8.03
C GLN A 87 12.23 31.04 -8.60
N GLN A 88 13.21 30.13 -8.48
CA GLN A 88 14.57 30.33 -8.99
C GLN A 88 14.58 30.38 -10.52
N LYS A 89 15.31 31.34 -11.07
CA LYS A 89 15.47 31.52 -12.53
C LYS A 89 16.86 31.13 -13.04
N ASP A 90 17.67 30.51 -12.20
CA ASP A 90 19.03 30.09 -12.55
C ASP A 90 18.99 28.92 -13.55
N PRO A 91 19.49 29.10 -14.78
CA PRO A 91 19.55 28.04 -15.78
C PRO A 91 20.35 26.82 -15.35
N GLU A 92 21.39 26.99 -14.51
CA GLU A 92 22.23 25.88 -14.05
C GLU A 92 21.43 24.89 -13.19
N ILE A 93 20.48 25.40 -12.38
CA ILE A 93 19.59 24.56 -11.58
C ILE A 93 18.69 23.72 -12.50
N ALA A 94 18.15 24.34 -13.55
CA ALA A 94 17.31 23.63 -14.52
C ALA A 94 18.11 22.54 -15.24
N ILE A 95 19.31 22.86 -15.74
CA ILE A 95 20.20 21.89 -16.40
C ILE A 95 20.51 20.70 -15.48
N ASN A 96 20.83 20.97 -14.22
CA ASN A 96 21.13 19.92 -13.24
C ASN A 96 19.91 19.05 -12.94
N ALA A 97 18.72 19.65 -12.78
CA ALA A 97 17.48 18.90 -12.61
C ALA A 97 17.18 17.96 -13.79
N MET A 98 17.31 18.46 -15.03
CA MET A 98 17.09 17.64 -16.24
C MET A 98 18.10 16.48 -16.33
N LYS A 99 19.38 16.73 -16.04
CA LYS A 99 20.42 15.67 -15.97
C LYS A 99 20.12 14.60 -14.92
N MET A 100 19.40 14.95 -13.87
CA MET A 100 19.00 14.04 -12.80
C MET A 100 17.67 13.32 -13.05
N GLY A 101 17.07 13.51 -14.23
CA GLY A 101 15.86 12.79 -14.65
C GLY A 101 14.55 13.53 -14.41
N ALA A 102 14.57 14.84 -14.15
CA ALA A 102 13.35 15.64 -14.19
C ALA A 102 12.82 15.71 -15.64
N VAL A 103 11.50 15.62 -15.78
CA VAL A 103 10.79 15.72 -17.07
C VAL A 103 10.66 17.17 -17.52
N ASP A 104 10.51 18.09 -16.58
CA ASP A 104 10.52 19.53 -16.86
C ASP A 104 10.92 20.36 -15.62
N PHE A 105 11.21 21.63 -15.86
CA PHE A 105 11.53 22.65 -14.88
C PHE A 105 10.64 23.89 -15.09
N ILE A 106 9.78 24.17 -14.12
CA ILE A 106 8.74 25.20 -14.22
C ILE A 106 9.03 26.34 -13.25
N ILE A 107 9.11 27.55 -13.79
CA ILE A 107 9.20 28.78 -12.98
C ILE A 107 7.82 29.10 -12.40
N LYS A 108 7.72 29.33 -11.10
CA LYS A 108 6.51 29.78 -10.39
C LYS A 108 6.15 31.20 -10.79
N SER A 109 5.48 31.33 -11.92
CA SER A 109 4.87 32.57 -12.41
C SER A 109 3.37 32.37 -12.59
N LYS A 110 2.62 33.48 -12.57
CA LYS A 110 1.17 33.45 -12.80
C LYS A 110 0.82 32.80 -14.15
N GLU A 111 1.57 33.15 -15.19
CA GLU A 111 1.42 32.62 -16.55
C GLU A 111 1.68 31.11 -16.59
N ASN A 112 2.80 30.64 -16.04
CA ASN A 112 3.11 29.21 -16.02
C ASN A 112 2.10 28.41 -15.21
N PHE A 113 1.62 28.94 -14.07
CA PHE A 113 0.64 28.28 -13.23
C PHE A 113 -0.75 28.23 -13.86
N GLU A 114 -1.09 29.20 -14.71
CA GLU A 114 -2.34 29.19 -15.47
C GLU A 114 -2.40 28.04 -16.48
N HIS A 115 -1.27 27.72 -17.11
CA HIS A 115 -1.14 26.60 -18.07
C HIS A 115 -0.72 25.26 -17.43
N LEU A 116 -0.32 25.28 -16.15
CA LEU A 116 0.17 24.09 -15.46
C LEU A 116 -0.82 22.91 -15.43
N PRO A 117 -2.15 23.10 -15.27
CA PRO A 117 -3.09 21.98 -15.31
C PRO A 117 -3.08 21.21 -16.64
N ASP A 118 -2.95 21.89 -17.79
CA ASP A 118 -2.85 21.23 -19.09
C ASP A 118 -1.49 20.52 -19.24
N LYS A 119 -0.41 21.16 -18.76
CA LYS A 119 0.93 20.58 -18.76
C LYS A 119 1.01 19.30 -17.92
N ILE A 120 0.38 19.25 -16.73
CA ILE A 120 0.34 18.05 -15.89
C ILE A 120 -0.22 16.85 -16.66
N ILE A 121 -1.35 17.03 -17.33
CA ILE A 121 -1.97 15.96 -18.13
C ILE A 121 -1.05 15.56 -19.28
N ALA A 122 -0.43 16.54 -19.96
CA ALA A 122 0.51 16.27 -21.04
C ALA A 122 1.72 15.45 -20.56
N TYR A 123 2.39 15.86 -19.49
CA TYR A 123 3.54 15.13 -18.93
C TYR A 123 3.17 13.70 -18.55
N VAL A 124 2.05 13.47 -17.86
CA VAL A 124 1.62 12.12 -17.51
C VAL A 124 1.38 11.29 -18.76
N THR A 125 0.66 11.83 -19.74
CA THR A 125 0.30 11.12 -20.97
C THR A 125 1.53 10.79 -21.82
N GLU A 126 2.43 11.75 -22.00
CA GLU A 126 3.67 11.58 -22.76
C GLU A 126 4.59 10.57 -22.07
N TYR A 127 4.75 10.69 -20.76
CA TYR A 127 5.58 9.77 -19.99
C TYR A 127 4.99 8.35 -20.00
N GLU A 128 3.67 8.20 -19.96
CA GLU A 128 3.00 6.90 -20.13
C GLU A 128 3.27 6.26 -21.49
N ASN A 129 3.21 7.06 -22.55
CA ASN A 129 3.56 6.60 -23.90
C ASN A 129 5.04 6.23 -23.99
N GLU A 130 5.93 7.00 -23.34
CA GLU A 130 7.35 6.69 -23.31
C GLU A 130 7.62 5.38 -22.56
N LEU A 131 6.97 5.17 -21.41
CA LEU A 131 7.09 3.93 -20.63
C LEU A 131 6.67 2.67 -21.39
N ALA A 132 5.68 2.81 -22.29
CA ALA A 132 5.19 1.73 -23.12
C ALA A 132 6.14 1.40 -24.30
N ASN A 133 6.89 2.39 -24.79
CA ASN A 133 7.62 2.28 -26.05
C ASN A 133 9.16 2.38 -25.93
N ASN A 134 9.71 2.79 -24.78
CA ASN A 134 11.14 3.04 -24.60
C ASN A 134 11.87 1.86 -23.92
N ASP A 135 12.89 1.34 -24.61
CA ASP A 135 13.73 0.21 -24.17
C ASP A 135 14.45 0.46 -22.83
N LEU A 136 14.74 1.71 -22.48
CA LEU A 136 15.37 2.06 -21.20
C LEU A 136 14.49 1.68 -20.01
N PHE A 137 13.18 1.96 -20.10
CA PHE A 137 12.26 1.61 -19.02
C PHE A 137 12.03 0.11 -18.94
N LYS A 138 12.08 -0.57 -20.09
CA LYS A 138 12.11 -2.03 -20.16
C LYS A 138 13.32 -2.59 -19.41
N LEU A 139 14.51 -2.01 -19.65
CA LEU A 139 15.75 -2.39 -18.98
C LEU A 139 15.71 -2.10 -17.46
N ARG A 140 15.17 -0.95 -17.04
CA ARG A 140 15.00 -0.62 -15.60
C ARG A 140 14.12 -1.66 -14.89
N ARG A 141 12.98 -2.03 -15.48
CA ARG A 141 12.11 -3.09 -14.93
C ARG A 141 12.81 -4.45 -14.92
N GLN A 142 13.58 -4.78 -15.95
CA GLN A 142 14.42 -5.99 -15.97
C GLN A 142 15.46 -5.99 -14.85
N ASN A 143 16.08 -4.85 -14.52
CA ASN A 143 17.03 -4.75 -13.43
C ASN A 143 16.36 -5.00 -12.06
N LEU A 144 15.14 -4.52 -11.84
CA LEU A 144 14.38 -4.85 -10.63
C LEU A 144 14.12 -6.37 -10.51
N LEU A 145 13.86 -7.02 -11.64
CA LEU A 145 13.67 -8.48 -11.71
C LEU A 145 14.98 -9.28 -11.54
N ARG A 146 16.15 -8.64 -11.48
CA ARG A 146 17.40 -9.32 -11.08
C ARG A 146 17.49 -9.52 -9.58
N ASN A 147 16.75 -8.75 -8.79
CA ASN A 147 16.64 -8.99 -7.36
C ASN A 147 15.89 -10.32 -7.15
N GLY A 148 16.52 -11.26 -6.45
CA GLY A 148 15.97 -12.60 -6.22
C GLY A 148 14.57 -12.56 -5.59
N GLU A 149 14.37 -11.78 -4.53
CA GLU A 149 13.10 -11.68 -3.80
C GLU A 149 11.98 -11.11 -4.68
N VAL A 150 12.28 -10.06 -5.46
CA VAL A 150 11.33 -9.46 -6.41
C VAL A 150 10.93 -10.48 -7.47
N ARG A 151 11.91 -11.19 -8.02
CA ARG A 151 11.73 -12.21 -9.05
C ARG A 151 10.87 -13.37 -8.54
N GLU A 152 11.15 -13.87 -7.34
CA GLU A 152 10.39 -14.94 -6.70
C GLU A 152 8.93 -14.52 -6.48
N LEU A 153 8.68 -13.31 -5.98
CA LEU A 153 7.33 -12.79 -5.77
C LEU A 153 6.54 -12.71 -7.10
N ILE A 154 7.12 -12.09 -8.13
CA ILE A 154 6.46 -11.94 -9.43
C ILE A 154 6.21 -13.32 -10.07
N ARG A 155 7.16 -14.25 -9.98
CA ARG A 155 6.97 -15.62 -10.46
C ARG A 155 5.82 -16.31 -9.75
N TYR A 156 5.76 -16.23 -8.43
CA TYR A 156 4.69 -16.82 -7.64
C TYR A 156 3.32 -16.30 -8.06
N LEU A 157 3.16 -14.98 -8.20
CA LEU A 157 1.90 -14.34 -8.59
C LEU A 157 1.46 -14.77 -10.00
N ILE A 158 2.39 -14.82 -10.95
CA ILE A 158 2.09 -15.17 -12.35
C ILE A 158 1.80 -16.67 -12.51
N THR A 159 2.64 -17.56 -11.97
CA THR A 159 2.49 -19.01 -12.18
C THR A 159 1.24 -19.56 -11.51
N ASN A 160 0.89 -19.08 -10.31
CA ASN A 160 -0.32 -19.51 -9.62
C ASN A 160 -1.60 -18.84 -10.15
N LYS A 161 -1.48 -18.03 -11.22
CA LYS A 161 -2.57 -17.15 -11.72
C LYS A 161 -3.17 -16.28 -10.62
N GLN A 162 -2.38 -16.02 -9.57
CA GLN A 162 -2.76 -15.21 -8.43
C GLN A 162 -2.26 -13.78 -8.70
N PHE A 163 -2.90 -13.09 -9.64
CA PHE A 163 -2.53 -11.72 -10.03
C PHE A 163 -2.84 -10.68 -8.96
N GLU A 164 -3.45 -11.08 -7.83
CA GLU A 164 -3.79 -10.20 -6.72
C GLU A 164 -3.18 -10.70 -5.41
N LEU A 165 -2.56 -9.77 -4.69
CA LEU A 165 -2.06 -9.98 -3.35
C LEU A 165 -2.97 -9.24 -2.37
N ASN A 166 -3.82 -10.02 -1.70
CA ASN A 166 -4.75 -9.56 -0.69
C ASN A 166 -4.09 -9.55 0.71
N PRO A 167 -4.49 -8.63 1.60
CA PRO A 167 -4.05 -8.66 2.99
C PRO A 167 -4.55 -9.95 3.66
N LYS A 168 -3.71 -10.58 4.49
CA LYS A 168 -3.99 -11.89 5.11
C LYS A 168 -4.83 -11.83 6.39
N SER A 169 -5.03 -10.66 6.98
CA SER A 169 -5.88 -10.49 8.16
C SER A 169 -6.59 -9.14 8.14
N SER A 170 -7.80 -9.13 8.70
CA SER A 170 -8.62 -7.93 8.91
C SER A 170 -8.09 -7.03 10.04
N THR A 171 -7.26 -7.57 10.94
CA THR A 171 -6.64 -6.85 12.05
C THR A 171 -5.16 -6.57 11.75
N TYR A 172 -4.35 -7.61 11.53
CA TYR A 172 -2.92 -7.47 11.25
C TYR A 172 -2.65 -7.52 9.74
N HIS A 173 -2.39 -6.37 9.12
CA HIS A 173 -2.16 -6.35 7.67
C HIS A 173 -0.71 -6.70 7.39
N TYR A 174 -0.52 -7.95 7.01
CA TYR A 174 0.66 -8.38 6.28
C TYR A 174 0.16 -9.03 5.00
N TYR A 175 0.96 -8.88 3.96
CA TYR A 175 0.81 -9.67 2.77
C TYR A 175 1.64 -10.92 2.96
N ALA A 176 1.10 -12.06 2.59
CA ALA A 176 1.91 -13.25 2.41
C ALA A 176 1.50 -13.86 1.08
N PRO A 177 2.41 -14.03 0.12
CA PRO A 177 2.19 -15.00 -0.93
C PRO A 177 1.88 -16.34 -0.24
N GLY A 178 0.85 -17.06 -0.68
CA GLY A 178 0.37 -18.28 -0.02
C GLY A 178 1.31 -19.49 -0.10
N HIS A 179 2.62 -19.28 -0.13
CA HIS A 179 3.66 -20.30 -0.20
C HIS A 179 4.63 -20.15 0.99
N VAL A 180 5.05 -21.28 1.55
CA VAL A 180 5.93 -21.34 2.74
C VAL A 180 7.35 -20.83 2.45
N GLU A 181 7.81 -20.83 1.20
CA GLU A 181 9.21 -20.45 0.85
C GLU A 181 9.42 -18.97 0.49
N LEU A 182 8.36 -18.17 0.40
CA LEU A 182 8.52 -16.71 0.42
C LEU A 182 8.51 -16.28 1.90
N GLU A 183 9.47 -16.78 2.67
CA GLU A 183 9.81 -16.27 4.01
C GLU A 183 10.46 -14.88 3.85
N MET A 184 9.67 -13.95 3.32
CA MET A 184 10.04 -12.56 3.24
C MET A 184 9.63 -11.91 4.55
N GLU A 185 10.58 -11.23 5.19
CA GLU A 185 10.25 -10.35 6.30
C GLU A 185 9.17 -9.34 5.84
N LYS A 186 8.18 -9.08 6.70
CA LYS A 186 7.06 -8.18 6.39
C LYS A 186 7.55 -6.82 5.85
N GLU A 187 8.57 -6.26 6.48
CA GLU A 187 9.15 -4.97 6.07
C GLU A 187 9.76 -5.03 4.67
N THR A 188 10.41 -6.13 4.33
CA THR A 188 11.01 -6.37 3.00
C THR A 188 9.93 -6.52 1.93
N LEU A 189 8.87 -7.28 2.21
CA LEU A 189 7.75 -7.41 1.26
C LEU A 189 7.02 -6.09 1.04
N ASP A 190 6.77 -5.30 2.09
CA ASP A 190 6.14 -3.98 1.95
C ASP A 190 7.00 -3.05 1.09
N LYS A 191 8.34 -3.06 1.25
CA LYS A 191 9.27 -2.30 0.40
C LYS A 191 9.22 -2.78 -1.05
N ILE A 192 9.23 -4.09 -1.29
CA ILE A 192 9.17 -4.65 -2.64
C ILE A 192 7.84 -4.29 -3.33
N LEU A 193 6.71 -4.43 -2.65
CA LEU A 193 5.41 -4.04 -3.18
C LEU A 193 5.33 -2.56 -3.52
N GLN A 194 5.95 -1.70 -2.70
CA GLN A 194 6.09 -0.27 -2.98
C GLN A 194 6.93 -0.04 -4.23
N VAL A 195 8.12 -0.63 -4.32
CA VAL A 195 9.03 -0.52 -5.48
C VAL A 195 8.32 -0.99 -6.75
N LEU A 196 7.64 -2.12 -6.72
CA LEU A 196 6.88 -2.65 -7.86
C LEU A 196 5.71 -1.75 -8.26
N THR A 197 5.06 -1.09 -7.29
CA THR A 197 3.96 -0.16 -7.54
C THR A 197 4.45 1.12 -8.19
N VAL A 198 5.51 1.74 -7.65
CA VAL A 198 6.08 2.96 -8.23
C VAL A 198 6.72 2.69 -9.60
N ASN A 199 7.11 1.44 -9.85
CA ASN A 199 7.57 0.92 -11.14
C ASN A 199 6.47 0.38 -12.05
N ARG A 200 5.19 0.64 -11.73
CA ARG A 200 3.99 0.24 -12.50
C ARG A 200 3.93 -1.24 -12.89
N MET A 201 4.72 -2.10 -12.26
CA MET A 201 4.65 -3.55 -12.39
C MET A 201 3.47 -4.08 -11.57
N MET A 202 3.08 -3.35 -10.53
CA MET A 202 1.86 -3.58 -9.78
C MET A 202 0.99 -2.32 -9.71
N VAL A 203 -0.31 -2.52 -9.61
CA VAL A 203 -1.34 -1.51 -9.39
C VAL A 203 -1.86 -1.68 -7.97
N LYS A 204 -1.97 -0.58 -7.25
CA LYS A 204 -2.45 -0.55 -5.87
C LYS A 204 -3.90 -0.09 -5.85
N LYS A 205 -4.85 -0.97 -5.50
CA LYS A 205 -6.28 -0.66 -5.46
C LYS A 205 -6.77 -0.52 -4.02
N PRO A 206 -7.34 0.62 -3.62
CA PRO A 206 -7.93 0.75 -2.29
C PRO A 206 -9.17 -0.14 -2.18
N ILE A 207 -9.24 -0.95 -1.14
CA ILE A 207 -10.39 -1.82 -0.85
C ILE A 207 -11.12 -1.43 0.43
N GLY A 208 -10.58 -0.49 1.20
CA GLY A 208 -11.22 0.01 2.41
C GLY A 208 -10.30 0.87 3.26
N VAL A 209 -10.74 1.11 4.48
CA VAL A 209 -9.99 1.80 5.52
C VAL A 209 -10.02 0.99 6.80
N LYS A 210 -8.95 1.06 7.60
CA LYS A 210 -8.86 0.41 8.90
C LYS A 210 -8.49 1.40 9.98
N VAL A 211 -8.86 1.09 11.22
CA VAL A 211 -8.47 1.89 12.37
C VAL A 211 -7.00 1.66 12.72
N THR A 212 -6.28 2.74 12.99
CA THR A 212 -4.91 2.72 13.53
C THR A 212 -4.86 3.36 14.90
N CYS A 213 -3.88 2.94 15.69
CA CYS A 213 -3.72 3.41 17.05
C CYS A 213 -3.30 4.89 17.09
N PRO A 214 -4.02 5.79 17.78
CA PRO A 214 -3.67 7.20 17.86
C PRO A 214 -2.42 7.50 18.70
N ARG A 215 -1.81 6.49 19.33
CA ARG A 215 -0.58 6.64 20.14
C ARG A 215 0.68 6.18 19.42
N CYS A 216 0.63 5.08 18.69
CA CYS A 216 1.81 4.48 18.07
C CYS A 216 1.66 4.30 16.56
N ASP A 217 0.55 4.74 15.97
CA ASP A 217 0.16 4.55 14.56
C ASP A 217 0.17 3.07 14.10
N GLY A 218 0.28 2.14 15.04
CA GLY A 218 0.23 0.70 14.83
C GLY A 218 -1.14 0.27 14.32
N ASP A 219 -1.14 -0.71 13.44
CA ASP A 219 -2.34 -1.17 12.76
C ASP A 219 -2.93 -2.47 13.32
N ASP A 220 -2.26 -3.09 14.29
CA ASP A 220 -2.80 -4.22 15.07
C ASP A 220 -3.76 -3.70 16.15
N VAL A 221 -4.96 -3.33 15.70
CA VAL A 221 -6.04 -2.80 16.53
C VAL A 221 -7.23 -3.75 16.49
N VAL A 222 -7.72 -4.12 17.68
CA VAL A 222 -8.91 -4.97 17.85
C VAL A 222 -10.09 -4.18 18.39
N THR A 223 -11.30 -4.55 17.98
CA THR A 223 -12.54 -3.99 18.55
C THR A 223 -12.78 -4.54 19.94
N ALA A 224 -13.07 -3.65 20.88
CA ALA A 224 -13.44 -3.98 22.25
C ALA A 224 -14.85 -3.42 22.53
N PRO A 225 -15.89 -4.26 22.68
CA PRO A 225 -17.21 -3.78 23.01
C PRO A 225 -17.25 -3.24 24.45
N VAL A 226 -17.85 -2.07 24.62
CA VAL A 226 -17.95 -1.38 25.91
C VAL A 226 -19.37 -0.90 26.18
N CYS A 227 -19.70 -0.77 27.46
CA CYS A 227 -20.97 -0.20 27.89
C CYS A 227 -21.09 1.24 27.38
N PRO A 228 -22.19 1.61 26.68
CA PRO A 228 -22.36 2.95 26.11
C PRO A 228 -22.42 4.06 27.17
N LYS A 229 -22.77 3.73 28.42
CA LYS A 229 -22.91 4.70 29.51
C LYS A 229 -21.62 4.94 30.30
N CYS A 230 -20.81 3.91 30.54
CA CYS A 230 -19.67 4.01 31.45
C CYS A 230 -18.36 3.39 30.92
N GLY A 231 -18.32 2.86 29.70
CA GLY A 231 -17.13 2.22 29.14
C GLY A 231 -16.77 0.85 29.74
N GLY A 232 -17.61 0.30 30.62
CA GLY A 232 -17.40 -1.01 31.25
C GLY A 232 -17.41 -2.17 30.26
N LYS A 233 -16.57 -3.19 30.49
CA LYS A 233 -16.33 -4.29 29.52
C LYS A 233 -17.07 -5.59 29.82
N VAL A 234 -17.62 -5.72 31.02
CA VAL A 234 -18.35 -6.92 31.44
C VAL A 234 -19.83 -6.60 31.45
N PHE A 235 -20.58 -7.38 30.68
CA PHE A 235 -22.03 -7.29 30.59
C PHE A 235 -22.63 -8.66 30.28
N VAL A 236 -23.89 -8.86 30.65
CA VAL A 236 -24.60 -10.15 30.54
C VAL A 236 -25.95 -9.96 29.85
N LYS A 237 -26.40 -11.00 29.13
CA LYS A 237 -27.75 -11.09 28.53
C LYS A 237 -28.55 -12.15 29.28
N ASN A 238 -29.72 -11.80 29.81
CA ASN A 238 -30.60 -12.79 30.44
C ASN A 238 -31.35 -13.57 29.35
N THR A 239 -31.14 -14.88 29.25
CA THR A 239 -31.66 -15.73 28.16
C THR A 239 -33.03 -16.35 28.43
N SER A 240 -33.69 -16.01 29.54
CA SER A 240 -34.90 -16.69 30.03
C SER A 240 -36.22 -16.27 29.34
N GLY A 241 -36.17 -15.52 28.24
CA GLY A 241 -37.33 -15.19 27.40
C GLY A 241 -37.16 -13.93 26.55
N GLY A 242 -37.03 -14.09 25.23
CA GLY A 242 -37.02 -13.01 24.23
C GLY A 242 -35.74 -12.14 24.17
N ASP A 243 -35.77 -11.10 23.32
CA ASP A 243 -34.71 -10.08 23.11
C ASP A 243 -34.49 -9.22 24.36
N ALA A 244 -33.91 -9.82 25.41
CA ALA A 244 -33.59 -9.11 26.63
C ALA A 244 -32.36 -8.19 26.44
N PRO A 245 -32.38 -6.94 26.96
CA PRO A 245 -31.25 -6.01 26.87
C PRO A 245 -30.03 -6.51 27.65
N LEU A 246 -28.84 -6.13 27.18
CA LEU A 246 -27.57 -6.34 27.90
C LEU A 246 -27.54 -5.49 29.16
N ARG A 247 -26.92 -6.00 30.23
CA ARG A 247 -26.74 -5.25 31.49
C ARG A 247 -25.27 -5.13 31.87
N CYS A 248 -24.80 -3.91 32.15
CA CYS A 248 -23.43 -3.65 32.58
C CYS A 248 -23.16 -4.17 34.00
N LEU A 249 -22.09 -4.94 34.18
CA LEU A 249 -21.62 -5.43 35.48
C LEU A 249 -20.36 -4.70 35.98
N SER A 250 -19.63 -4.00 35.11
CA SER A 250 -18.37 -3.34 35.47
C SER A 250 -18.52 -1.99 36.20
N GLY A 251 -19.73 -1.44 36.34
CA GLY A 251 -19.87 -0.14 37.02
C GLY A 251 -21.29 0.41 37.11
N CYS A 252 -21.90 0.81 36.00
CA CYS A 252 -23.11 1.64 36.06
C CYS A 252 -24.44 0.88 36.18
N GLY A 253 -24.45 -0.45 36.06
CA GLY A 253 -25.65 -1.27 36.16
C GLY A 253 -26.70 -1.07 35.04
N ALA A 254 -26.41 -0.22 34.06
CA ALA A 254 -27.36 0.16 33.00
C ALA A 254 -27.72 -1.01 32.09
N ALA A 255 -28.99 -1.03 31.65
CA ALA A 255 -29.46 -1.89 30.58
C ALA A 255 -29.34 -1.15 29.24
N PHE A 256 -28.96 -1.87 28.17
CA PHE A 256 -28.79 -1.34 26.82
C PHE A 256 -28.91 -2.46 25.78
N ASP A 257 -29.38 -2.13 24.59
CA ASP A 257 -29.59 -3.13 23.52
C ASP A 257 -28.32 -3.36 22.70
N GLU A 258 -27.53 -2.30 22.49
CA GLU A 258 -26.30 -2.32 21.69
C GLU A 258 -25.09 -1.83 22.50
N VAL A 259 -23.94 -2.46 22.27
CA VAL A 259 -22.65 -2.05 22.83
C VAL A 259 -22.05 -0.89 22.04
N LYS A 260 -21.37 0.04 22.71
CA LYS A 260 -20.50 1.00 22.02
C LYS A 260 -19.20 0.29 21.64
N ILE A 261 -18.68 0.56 20.45
CA ILE A 261 -17.38 0.02 20.03
C ILE A 261 -16.27 0.94 20.52
N ALA A 262 -15.31 0.38 21.24
CA ALA A 262 -14.00 0.96 21.47
C ALA A 262 -12.94 0.10 20.78
N TYR A 263 -11.69 0.55 20.84
CA TYR A 263 -10.56 -0.12 20.23
C TYR A 263 -9.44 -0.34 21.24
N ARG A 264 -8.67 -1.41 21.05
CA ARG A 264 -7.44 -1.69 21.79
C ARG A 264 -6.32 -1.99 20.81
N CYS A 265 -5.19 -1.30 20.96
CA CYS A 265 -3.97 -1.59 20.20
C CYS A 265 -3.20 -2.74 20.87
N ASN A 266 -2.83 -3.77 20.13
CA ASN A 266 -2.00 -4.87 20.64
C ASN A 266 -0.52 -4.50 20.77
N SER A 267 -0.04 -3.50 20.01
CA SER A 267 1.37 -3.07 20.05
C SER A 267 1.71 -2.20 21.27
N CYS A 268 0.83 -1.27 21.65
CA CYS A 268 1.11 -0.34 22.77
C CYS A 268 0.07 -0.40 23.89
N PHE A 269 -0.89 -1.34 23.80
CA PHE A 269 -1.97 -1.56 24.77
C PHE A 269 -2.88 -0.37 25.03
N LYS A 270 -2.80 0.70 24.23
CA LYS A 270 -3.71 1.85 24.35
C LYS A 270 -5.12 1.42 23.97
N GLU A 271 -6.06 1.77 24.83
CA GLU A 271 -7.48 1.72 24.54
C GLU A 271 -7.97 3.12 24.18
N PHE A 272 -8.83 3.20 23.19
CA PHE A 272 -9.33 4.47 22.67
C PHE A 272 -10.72 4.27 22.07
N PRO A 273 -11.61 5.27 22.20
CA PRO A 273 -12.94 5.20 21.62
C PRO A 273 -12.90 5.42 20.10
N GLN A 274 -14.02 5.17 19.42
CA GLN A 274 -14.11 5.35 17.98
C GLN A 274 -13.84 6.79 17.53
N GLU A 275 -14.29 7.79 18.29
CA GLU A 275 -14.05 9.21 18.02
C GLU A 275 -12.55 9.59 17.97
N ASP A 276 -11.68 8.84 18.64
CA ASP A 276 -10.22 9.06 18.63
C ASP A 276 -9.49 8.23 17.58
N SER A 277 -10.23 7.51 16.73
CA SER A 277 -9.65 6.59 15.75
C SER A 277 -9.03 7.33 14.58
N ARG A 278 -7.80 6.93 14.23
CA ARG A 278 -7.19 7.28 12.95
C ARG A 278 -7.51 6.18 11.94
N TYR A 279 -7.53 6.53 10.65
CA TYR A 279 -7.82 5.58 9.59
C TYR A 279 -6.68 5.50 8.58
N LYS A 280 -6.35 4.29 8.14
CA LYS A 280 -5.39 4.03 7.06
C LYS A 280 -6.06 3.22 5.95
N HIS A 281 -5.78 3.58 4.70
CA HIS A 281 -6.26 2.80 3.56
C HIS A 281 -5.65 1.40 3.54
N VAL A 282 -6.50 0.45 3.17
CA VAL A 282 -6.14 -0.94 2.91
C VAL A 282 -6.18 -1.15 1.40
N TYR A 283 -5.19 -1.88 0.89
CA TYR A 283 -5.00 -2.02 -0.54
C TYR A 283 -4.91 -3.50 -0.95
N VAL A 284 -5.31 -3.76 -2.18
CA VAL A 284 -4.94 -4.97 -2.91
C VAL A 284 -3.89 -4.57 -3.92
N TYR A 285 -2.78 -5.30 -3.96
CA TYR A 285 -1.78 -5.14 -5.00
C TYR A 285 -2.10 -6.11 -6.13
N GLN A 286 -2.30 -5.58 -7.33
CA GLN A 286 -2.59 -6.35 -8.52
C GLN A 286 -1.42 -6.26 -9.49
N VAL A 287 -0.99 -7.35 -10.11
CA VAL A 287 -0.04 -7.31 -11.22
C VAL A 287 -0.63 -6.45 -12.33
N ASN A 288 0.15 -5.49 -12.85
CA ASN A 288 -0.30 -4.68 -13.96
C ASN A 288 -0.45 -5.55 -15.21
N THR A 289 -1.67 -5.69 -15.70
CA THR A 289 -1.98 -6.58 -16.84
C THR A 289 -1.31 -6.12 -18.14
N GLN A 290 -1.05 -4.82 -18.29
CA GLN A 290 -0.31 -4.28 -19.44
C GLN A 290 1.16 -4.77 -19.46
N MET A 291 1.69 -5.10 -18.27
CA MET A 291 3.06 -5.59 -18.11
C MET A 291 3.18 -7.11 -18.20
N LEU A 292 2.06 -7.85 -18.24
CA LEU A 292 2.07 -9.29 -18.02
C LEU A 292 2.91 -10.05 -19.04
N GLU A 293 2.90 -9.63 -20.30
CA GLU A 293 3.70 -10.26 -21.37
C GLU A 293 5.20 -10.05 -21.13
N GLU A 294 5.62 -8.82 -20.80
CA GLU A 294 7.01 -8.50 -20.45
C GLU A 294 7.48 -9.27 -19.21
N LEU A 295 6.65 -9.31 -18.15
CA LEU A 295 6.96 -10.02 -16.91
C LEU A 295 7.12 -11.53 -17.16
N LYS A 296 6.26 -12.14 -18.01
CA LYS A 296 6.37 -13.56 -18.36
C LYS A 296 7.65 -13.88 -19.12
N GLN A 297 8.07 -13.04 -20.05
CA GLN A 297 9.28 -13.28 -20.84
C GLN A 297 10.55 -13.32 -19.97
N VAL A 298 10.61 -12.50 -18.92
CA VAL A 298 11.73 -12.49 -17.95
C VAL A 298 11.71 -13.71 -17.04
N LEU A 299 10.54 -14.30 -16.79
CA LEU A 299 10.41 -15.52 -15.99
C LEU A 299 10.83 -16.80 -16.73
N VAL A 300 10.98 -16.78 -18.05
CA VAL A 300 11.18 -17.96 -18.92
C VAL A 300 12.66 -18.22 -19.27
N SER A 301 13.63 -17.45 -18.77
CA SER A 301 15.05 -17.79 -18.96
C SER A 301 15.35 -19.16 -18.33
N SER A 302 15.82 -20.09 -19.16
CA SER A 302 15.31 -21.47 -19.27
C SER A 302 15.81 -22.51 -18.26
N ASP A 303 16.81 -22.19 -17.43
CA ASP A 303 17.45 -23.22 -16.60
C ASP A 303 16.93 -23.26 -15.15
N GLU A 304 16.49 -22.12 -14.61
CA GLU A 304 15.95 -22.04 -13.24
C GLU A 304 14.48 -22.50 -13.16
N VAL A 305 13.72 -22.39 -14.25
CA VAL A 305 12.29 -22.77 -14.30
C VAL A 305 12.11 -24.28 -14.20
N GLN A 306 12.92 -25.08 -14.90
CA GLN A 306 12.85 -26.55 -14.84
C GLN A 306 13.21 -27.07 -13.44
N LEU A 307 14.31 -26.58 -12.86
CA LEU A 307 14.72 -26.90 -11.50
C LEU A 307 13.65 -26.55 -10.45
N TRP A 308 12.86 -25.50 -10.69
CA TRP A 308 11.76 -25.08 -9.84
C TRP A 308 10.48 -25.91 -10.06
N GLU A 309 10.13 -26.25 -11.30
CA GLU A 309 9.00 -27.15 -11.61
C GLU A 309 9.18 -28.53 -10.97
N GLU A 310 10.40 -29.07 -11.01
CA GLU A 310 10.76 -30.32 -10.34
C GLU A 310 10.61 -30.22 -8.81
N LYS A 311 11.12 -29.14 -8.21
CA LYS A 311 10.97 -28.88 -6.76
C LYS A 311 9.50 -28.74 -6.35
N ASN A 312 8.69 -28.04 -7.14
CA ASN A 312 7.27 -27.84 -6.84
C ASN A 312 6.44 -29.12 -6.95
N LYS A 313 6.76 -29.97 -7.93
CA LYS A 313 6.13 -31.29 -8.03
C LYS A 313 6.38 -32.10 -6.77
N GLN A 314 7.63 -32.12 -6.30
CA GLN A 314 8.01 -32.80 -5.07
C GLN A 314 7.37 -32.16 -3.82
N TYR A 315 7.18 -30.85 -3.83
CA TYR A 315 6.52 -30.14 -2.72
C TYR A 315 5.01 -30.39 -2.65
N ALA A 316 4.32 -30.42 -3.80
CA ALA A 316 2.90 -30.77 -3.87
C ALA A 316 2.66 -32.18 -3.31
N GLU A 317 3.55 -33.12 -3.61
CA GLU A 317 3.55 -34.47 -3.05
C GLU A 317 3.74 -34.47 -1.52
N ASN A 318 4.64 -33.64 -0.99
CA ASN A 318 4.87 -33.49 0.45
C ASN A 318 3.69 -32.86 1.21
N ILE A 319 3.02 -31.85 0.63
CA ILE A 319 1.79 -31.28 1.20
C ILE A 319 0.70 -32.35 1.30
N GLU A 320 0.52 -33.14 0.25
CA GLU A 320 -0.50 -34.17 0.21
C GLU A 320 -0.23 -35.28 1.24
N GLN A 321 1.04 -35.66 1.41
CA GLN A 321 1.45 -36.57 2.50
C GLN A 321 1.19 -35.98 3.88
N THR A 322 1.50 -34.70 4.08
CA THR A 322 1.28 -34.02 5.37
C THR A 322 -0.21 -33.90 5.71
N LYS A 323 -1.07 -33.65 4.71
CA LYS A 323 -2.53 -33.65 4.88
C LYS A 323 -3.04 -35.03 5.27
N LYS A 324 -2.58 -36.10 4.61
CA LYS A 324 -2.92 -37.49 4.97
C LYS A 324 -2.51 -37.81 6.40
N MET A 325 -1.30 -37.42 6.80
CA MET A 325 -0.82 -37.63 8.18
C MET A 325 -1.69 -36.89 9.21
N HIS A 326 -2.10 -35.65 8.94
CA HIS A 326 -3.03 -34.93 9.83
C HIS A 326 -4.42 -35.57 9.90
N GLU A 327 -4.91 -36.11 8.80
CA GLU A 327 -6.19 -36.84 8.74
C GLU A 327 -6.12 -38.13 9.59
N GLU A 328 -5.00 -38.86 9.52
CA GLU A 328 -4.74 -40.06 10.32
C GLU A 328 -4.66 -39.73 11.82
N ILE A 329 -3.92 -38.68 12.20
CA ILE A 329 -3.83 -38.23 13.60
C ILE A 329 -5.21 -37.82 14.13
N ARG A 330 -6.01 -37.10 13.34
CA ARG A 330 -7.39 -36.74 13.72
C ARG A 330 -8.27 -37.98 13.92
N THR A 331 -8.11 -38.98 13.07
CA THR A 331 -8.86 -40.24 13.17
C THR A 331 -8.47 -41.02 14.42
N GLN A 332 -7.17 -41.11 14.72
CA GLN A 332 -6.66 -41.76 15.94
C GLN A 332 -7.13 -41.04 17.21
N LEU A 333 -7.09 -39.70 17.23
CA LEU A 333 -7.59 -38.90 18.35
C LEU A 333 -9.09 -39.10 18.58
N ARG A 334 -9.90 -39.15 17.51
CA ARG A 334 -11.34 -39.46 17.61
C ARG A 334 -11.58 -40.85 18.21
N ALA A 335 -10.85 -41.86 17.76
CA ALA A 335 -10.96 -43.23 18.29
C ALA A 335 -10.57 -43.31 19.78
N LEU A 336 -9.53 -42.58 20.20
CA LEU A 336 -9.12 -42.51 21.60
C LEU A 336 -10.17 -41.83 22.49
N VAL A 337 -10.74 -40.71 22.02
CA VAL A 337 -11.82 -40.00 22.72
C VAL A 337 -13.06 -40.89 22.85
N GLU A 338 -13.45 -41.62 21.80
CA GLU A 338 -14.56 -42.57 21.84
C GLU A 338 -14.32 -43.75 22.80
N GLN A 339 -13.09 -44.25 22.89
CA GLN A 339 -12.72 -45.28 23.87
C GLN A 339 -12.75 -44.77 25.32
N GLN A 340 -12.40 -43.52 25.55
CA GLN A 340 -12.49 -42.89 26.87
C GLN A 340 -13.94 -42.67 27.28
N ILE A 341 -14.78 -42.20 26.37
CA ILE A 341 -16.23 -42.01 26.61
C ILE A 341 -16.93 -43.34 26.90
N LYS A 342 -16.49 -44.46 26.32
CA LYS A 342 -17.05 -45.80 26.64
C LYS A 342 -16.57 -46.39 27.96
N LYS A 343 -15.52 -45.85 28.57
CA LYS A 343 -14.95 -46.31 29.85
C LYS A 343 -15.43 -45.49 31.06
N SER A 344 -16.02 -44.33 30.82
CA SER A 344 -16.73 -43.46 31.79
C SER A 344 -18.23 -43.66 31.69
#